data_AF-A0A7S4CM91-F1
#
_entry.id   AF-A0A7S4CM91-F1
#
_cell.length_a   1.000
_cell.length_b   1.000
_cell.length_c   1.000
_cell.angle_alpha   90.00
_cell.angle_beta   90.00
_cell.angle_gamma   90.00
#
_symmetry.space_group_name_H-M   'P 1'
#
loop_
_entity.id
_entity.type
_entity.pdbx_description
1 polymer ?
#
loop_
_entity_poly.entity_id
_entity_poly.type
_entity_poly.pdbx_seq_one_letter_code
_entity_poly.pdbx_strand_id
1 'polypeptide(L)'
;LRLLNDAVREMFAWCWARNVQIRPEWVPSAANPADIVSRRTIDVREVVLSNNIFHRITRALGTPHLDLFATPESAKCKKFACRWPTSHPHQVLTDTLQASLQGIRFAYAHPPWKIIHPFLNRLSQFPLLKVLIVVPFWRAAP
;
A
#
# COMPACT_ATOMS: atom_id res chain seq x y z
N LEU A 1 -18.72 -0.76 -15.56
CA LEU A 1 -18.30 -0.53 -16.97
C LEU A 1 -19.22 0.45 -17.69
N ARG A 2 -20.56 0.28 -17.65
CA ARG A 2 -21.52 1.19 -18.30
C ARG A 2 -21.38 2.66 -17.86
N LEU A 3 -21.40 2.92 -16.55
CA LEU A 3 -21.25 4.27 -15.98
C LEU A 3 -19.97 5.01 -16.39
N LEU A 4 -18.85 4.29 -16.54
CA LEU A 4 -17.58 4.89 -16.98
C LEU A 4 -17.66 5.29 -18.46
N ASN A 5 -18.29 4.45 -19.28
CA ASN A 5 -18.44 4.70 -20.71
C ASN A 5 -19.37 5.89 -20.97
N ASP A 6 -20.44 6.02 -20.20
CA ASP A 6 -21.39 7.13 -20.30
C ASP A 6 -20.72 8.45 -19.91
N ALA A 7 -20.00 8.50 -18.78
CA ALA A 7 -19.26 9.69 -18.35
C ALA A 7 -18.16 10.11 -19.35
N VAL A 8 -17.44 9.14 -19.93
CA VAL A 8 -16.42 9.41 -20.95
C VAL A 8 -17.06 10.00 -22.21
N ARG A 9 -18.22 9.47 -22.65
CA ARG A 9 -18.95 9.99 -23.80
C ARG A 9 -19.42 11.42 -23.60
N GLU A 10 -19.99 11.74 -22.43
CA GLU A 10 -20.41 13.10 -22.10
C GLU A 10 -19.24 14.08 -22.12
N MET A 11 -18.10 13.70 -21.53
CA MET A 11 -16.88 14.51 -21.54
C MET A 11 -16.38 14.77 -22.97
N PHE A 12 -16.29 13.73 -23.81
CA PHE A 12 -15.84 13.88 -25.19
C PHE A 12 -16.80 14.74 -26.03
N ALA A 13 -18.12 14.59 -25.85
CA ALA A 13 -19.11 15.43 -26.52
C ALA A 13 -18.97 16.91 -26.11
N TRP A 14 -18.72 17.18 -24.82
CA TRP A 14 -18.49 18.53 -24.31
C TRP A 14 -17.23 19.17 -24.91
N CYS A 15 -16.13 18.40 -25.02
CA CYS A 15 -14.87 18.84 -25.62
C CYS A 15 -15.02 19.09 -27.12
N TRP A 16 -15.71 18.20 -27.83
CA TRP A 16 -16.00 18.32 -29.26
C TRP A 16 -16.76 19.61 -29.56
N ALA A 17 -17.81 19.90 -28.79
CA ALA A 17 -18.61 21.11 -28.96
C ALA A 17 -17.82 22.42 -28.73
N ARG A 18 -16.65 22.36 -28.08
CA ARG A 18 -15.81 23.52 -27.75
C ARG A 18 -14.47 23.53 -28.49
N ASN A 19 -14.28 22.62 -29.45
CA ASN A 19 -13.01 22.43 -30.14
C ASN A 19 -11.82 22.23 -29.18
N VAL A 20 -12.06 21.58 -28.03
CA VAL A 20 -11.03 21.24 -27.05
C VAL A 20 -10.46 19.87 -27.39
N GLN A 21 -9.14 19.81 -27.55
CA GLN A 21 -8.43 18.55 -27.76
C GLN A 21 -7.91 18.00 -26.43
N ILE A 22 -8.21 16.73 -26.15
CA ILE A 22 -7.65 16.00 -25.01
C ILE A 22 -6.56 15.05 -25.54
N ARG A 23 -5.36 15.16 -24.99
CA ARG A 23 -4.26 14.22 -25.24
C ARG A 23 -3.88 13.56 -23.93
N PRO A 24 -3.96 12.22 -23.81
CA PRO A 24 -3.47 11.53 -22.64
C PRO A 24 -1.94 11.57 -22.65
N GLU A 25 -1.36 12.23 -21.68
CA GLU A 25 0.09 12.23 -21.45
C GLU A 25 0.39 11.63 -20.09
N TRP A 26 1.44 10.81 -20.04
CA TRP A 26 1.95 10.33 -18.77
C TRP A 26 2.71 11.47 -18.08
N VAL A 27 2.26 11.86 -16.89
CA VAL A 27 2.94 12.85 -16.05
C VAL A 27 3.62 12.10 -14.90
N PRO A 28 4.95 12.26 -14.70
CA PRO A 28 5.62 11.70 -13.53
C PRO A 28 4.98 12.19 -12.23
N SER A 29 4.85 11.30 -11.23
CA SER A 29 4.29 11.64 -9.91
C SER A 29 4.87 12.90 -9.28
N ALA A 30 6.18 13.13 -9.44
CA ALA A 30 6.86 14.32 -8.90
C ALA A 30 6.39 15.65 -9.53
N ALA A 31 5.86 15.61 -10.76
CA ALA A 31 5.39 16.78 -11.50
C ALA A 31 3.85 16.91 -11.48
N ASN A 32 3.13 16.01 -10.79
CA ASN A 32 1.68 16.00 -10.74
C ASN A 32 1.16 16.58 -9.40
N PRO A 33 0.74 17.86 -9.35
CA PRO A 33 0.25 18.49 -8.12
C PRO A 33 -1.05 17.85 -7.60
N ALA A 34 -1.81 17.18 -8.47
CA ALA A 34 -3.04 16.47 -8.10
C ALA A 34 -2.79 15.04 -7.56
N ASP A 35 -1.58 14.47 -7.75
CA ASP A 35 -1.25 13.12 -7.29
C ASP A 35 -1.27 13.03 -5.76
N ILE A 36 -0.79 14.07 -5.07
CA ILE A 36 -0.77 14.11 -3.60
C ILE A 36 -2.21 14.15 -3.04
N VAL A 37 -3.07 15.00 -3.62
CA VAL A 37 -4.43 15.20 -3.12
C VAL A 37 -5.33 13.99 -3.41
N SER A 38 -5.20 13.39 -4.61
CA SER A 38 -5.94 12.17 -4.97
C SER A 38 -5.50 10.92 -4.18
N ARG A 39 -4.26 10.90 -3.66
CA ARG A 39 -3.76 9.85 -2.75
C ARG A 39 -4.09 10.11 -1.27
N ARG A 40 -4.54 11.31 -0.91
CA ARG A 40 -5.01 11.64 0.45
C ARG A 40 -6.45 11.20 0.69
N THR A 41 -7.24 10.94 -0.35
CA THR A 41 -8.47 10.17 -0.20
C THR A 41 -8.07 8.79 0.31
N ILE A 42 -8.34 8.58 1.60
CA ILE A 42 -8.16 7.32 2.33
C ILE A 42 -8.56 6.19 1.38
N ASP A 43 -7.61 5.33 1.04
CA ASP A 43 -7.87 4.16 0.22
C ASP A 43 -8.84 3.32 1.07
N VAL A 44 -10.15 3.43 0.79
CA VAL A 44 -11.26 2.78 1.54
C VAL A 44 -11.19 1.24 1.42
N ARG A 45 -10.06 0.71 0.98
CA ARG A 45 -9.75 -0.67 0.67
C ARG A 45 -8.39 -1.10 1.23
N GLU A 46 -7.87 -0.44 2.27
CA GLU A 46 -6.90 -1.10 3.13
C GLU A 46 -7.60 -2.31 3.76
N VAL A 47 -7.41 -3.47 3.14
CA VAL A 47 -7.87 -4.73 3.70
C VAL A 47 -7.04 -4.94 4.95
N VAL A 48 -7.64 -4.78 6.12
CA VAL A 48 -6.97 -4.98 7.40
C VAL A 48 -7.32 -6.37 7.91
N LEU A 49 -6.30 -7.17 8.24
CA LEU A 49 -6.50 -8.46 8.87
C LEU A 49 -7.17 -8.30 10.23
N SER A 50 -8.16 -9.13 10.55
CA SER A 50 -8.80 -9.05 11.88
C SER A 50 -7.81 -9.36 13.01
N ASN A 51 -7.95 -8.68 14.16
CA ASN A 51 -7.07 -8.89 15.31
C ASN A 51 -7.12 -10.34 15.80
N ASN A 52 -8.31 -10.96 15.80
CA ASN A 52 -8.48 -12.35 16.19
C ASN A 52 -7.65 -13.31 15.32
N ILE A 53 -7.65 -13.12 13.99
CA ILE A 53 -6.86 -13.94 13.08
C ILE A 53 -5.37 -13.66 13.30
N PHE A 54 -4.98 -12.38 13.38
CA PHE A 54 -3.59 -12.00 13.65
C PHE A 54 -3.05 -12.66 14.94
N HIS A 55 -3.82 -12.63 16.03
CA HIS A 55 -3.44 -13.25 17.30
C HIS A 55 -3.32 -14.78 17.20
N ARG A 56 -4.21 -15.43 16.44
CA ARG A 56 -4.11 -16.88 16.20
C ARG A 56 -2.84 -17.25 15.43
N ILE A 57 -2.50 -16.48 14.41
CA ILE A 57 -1.31 -16.72 13.59
C ILE A 57 -0.04 -16.47 14.42
N THR A 58 0.03 -15.35 15.15
CA THR A 58 1.21 -15.00 15.96
C THR A 58 1.43 -15.92 17.16
N ARG A 59 0.36 -16.50 17.73
CA ARG A 59 0.49 -17.57 18.73
C ARG A 59 1.21 -18.81 18.19
N ALA A 60 1.02 -19.12 16.90
CA ALA A 60 1.62 -20.30 16.28
C ALA A 60 3.02 -20.02 15.68
N LEU A 61 3.24 -18.85 15.08
CA LEU A 61 4.43 -18.53 14.29
C LEU A 61 5.40 -17.56 14.99
N GLY A 62 5.02 -17.07 16.17
CA GLY A 62 5.72 -16.07 16.95
C GLY A 62 5.14 -14.66 16.78
N THR A 63 5.46 -13.79 17.74
CA THR A 63 4.97 -12.40 17.79
C THR A 63 5.99 -11.43 17.16
N PRO A 64 5.66 -10.81 16.01
CA PRO A 64 6.50 -9.79 15.41
C PRO A 64 6.46 -8.48 16.21
N HIS A 65 7.54 -7.71 16.18
CA HIS A 65 7.66 -6.46 16.94
C HIS A 65 7.41 -5.20 16.11
N LEU A 66 7.23 -5.35 14.80
CA LEU A 66 7.05 -4.26 13.84
C LEU A 66 6.04 -4.67 12.76
N ASP A 67 5.06 -3.81 12.50
CA ASP A 67 4.14 -3.92 11.37
C ASP A 67 4.67 -3.10 10.19
N LEU A 68 4.92 -3.70 9.04
CA LEU A 68 5.54 -3.02 7.90
C LEU A 68 4.53 -2.32 6.97
N PHE A 69 3.23 -2.55 7.14
CA PHE A 69 2.20 -1.97 6.29
C PHE A 69 0.98 -1.60 7.11
N ALA A 70 1.05 -0.48 7.82
CA ALA A 70 -0.05 -0.03 8.66
C ALA A 70 -0.16 1.49 8.77
N THR A 71 -1.36 1.93 9.12
CA THR A 71 -1.65 3.27 9.66
C THR A 71 -1.74 3.18 11.20
N PRO A 72 -1.79 4.32 11.91
CA PRO A 72 -2.01 4.31 13.36
C PRO A 72 -3.25 3.51 13.79
N GLU A 73 -4.29 3.48 12.96
CA GLU A 73 -5.58 2.82 13.24
C GLU A 73 -5.57 1.32 12.90
N SER A 74 -4.72 0.88 11.96
CA SER A 74 -4.71 -0.51 11.46
C SER A 74 -3.57 -1.37 12.00
N ALA A 75 -2.58 -0.76 12.66
CA ALA A 75 -1.36 -1.41 13.14
C ALA A 75 -1.63 -2.65 14.02
N LYS A 76 -0.92 -3.74 13.72
CA LYS A 76 -0.97 -5.00 14.50
C LYS A 76 0.15 -5.13 15.53
N CYS A 77 1.16 -4.30 15.41
CA CYS A 77 2.28 -4.20 16.34
C CYS A 77 2.32 -2.80 16.96
N LYS A 78 2.92 -2.68 18.15
CA LYS A 78 3.11 -1.37 18.79
C LYS A 78 3.87 -0.41 17.88
N LYS A 79 4.97 -0.88 17.27
CA LYS A 79 5.74 -0.14 16.27
C LYS A 79 5.25 -0.48 14.88
N PHE A 80 5.18 0.50 14.00
CA PHE A 80 4.77 0.28 12.62
C PHE A 80 5.52 1.17 11.62
N ALA A 81 5.46 0.76 10.35
CA ALA A 81 5.82 1.54 9.19
C ALA A 81 4.55 1.98 8.47
N CYS A 82 4.48 3.25 8.11
CA CYS A 82 3.39 3.81 7.32
C CYS A 82 3.95 4.30 5.99
N ARG A 83 3.11 4.26 4.94
CA ARG A 83 3.48 4.78 3.62
C ARG A 83 3.89 6.26 3.68
N TRP A 84 3.22 7.03 4.52
CA TRP A 84 3.45 8.47 4.67
C TRP A 84 3.92 8.81 6.08
N PRO A 85 4.66 9.91 6.26
CA PRO A 85 4.93 10.43 7.59
C PRO A 85 3.63 10.75 8.33
N THR A 86 3.56 10.34 9.59
CA THR A 86 2.47 10.65 10.52
C THR A 86 3.07 11.28 11.78
N SER A 87 2.26 11.99 12.57
CA SER A 87 2.68 12.52 13.87
C SER A 87 2.69 11.46 14.99
N HIS A 88 2.43 10.19 14.65
CA HIS A 88 2.25 9.15 15.66
C HIS A 88 3.61 8.67 16.22
N PRO A 89 3.80 8.66 17.56
CA PRO A 89 5.11 8.40 18.17
C PRO A 89 5.61 6.95 18.01
N HIS A 90 4.76 6.05 17.54
CA HIS A 90 5.13 4.66 17.29
C HIS A 90 5.35 4.32 15.81
N GLN A 91 5.20 5.30 14.92
CA GLN A 91 5.75 5.15 13.57
C GLN A 91 7.27 5.19 13.66
N VAL A 92 7.93 4.13 13.20
CA VAL A 92 9.40 4.03 13.22
C VAL A 92 10.01 4.07 11.83
N LEU A 93 9.20 3.89 10.79
CA LEU A 93 9.62 3.92 9.39
C LEU A 93 8.55 4.62 8.53
N THR A 94 9.02 5.27 7.47
CA THR A 94 8.19 5.83 6.42
C THR A 94 8.54 5.14 5.12
N ASP A 95 7.53 4.65 4.41
CA ASP A 95 7.66 3.88 3.16
C ASP A 95 8.62 2.68 3.28
N THR A 96 8.07 1.53 3.64
CA THR A 96 8.79 0.25 3.74
C THR A 96 9.54 -0.12 2.47
N LEU A 97 9.08 0.30 1.28
CA LEU A 97 9.75 0.00 0.02
C LEU A 97 10.98 0.88 -0.24
N GLN A 98 11.21 1.91 0.57
CA GLN A 98 12.36 2.82 0.43
C GLN A 98 13.25 2.81 1.67
N ALA A 99 12.68 2.75 2.87
CA ALA A 99 13.41 2.78 4.13
C ALA A 99 14.29 1.53 4.37
N SER A 100 15.48 1.72 4.94
CA SER A 100 16.35 0.61 5.33
C SER A 100 15.67 -0.30 6.34
N LEU A 101 15.70 -1.62 6.09
CA LEU A 101 15.15 -2.63 6.99
C LEU A 101 16.25 -3.31 7.83
N GLN A 102 17.48 -2.78 7.79
CA GLN A 102 18.63 -3.34 8.51
C GLN A 102 18.40 -3.30 10.03
N GLY A 103 18.78 -4.38 10.72
CA GLY A 103 18.67 -4.48 12.18
C GLY A 103 17.27 -4.86 12.70
N ILE A 104 16.26 -4.90 11.83
CA ILE A 104 14.94 -5.46 12.15
C ILE A 104 15.07 -6.99 12.13
N ARG A 105 14.69 -7.66 13.22
CA ARG A 105 14.81 -9.12 13.32
C ARG A 105 13.54 -9.85 12.95
N PHE A 106 12.37 -9.35 13.38
CA PHE A 106 11.10 -10.01 13.10
C PHE A 106 9.94 -9.03 12.93
N ALA A 107 9.37 -9.03 11.72
CA ALA A 107 8.29 -8.12 11.35
C ALA A 107 7.05 -8.84 10.81
N TYR A 108 5.93 -8.14 10.81
CA TYR A 108 4.67 -8.51 10.17
C TYR A 108 4.49 -7.70 8.89
N ALA A 109 3.91 -8.31 7.86
CA ALA A 109 3.53 -7.60 6.65
C ALA A 109 2.20 -8.11 6.10
N HIS A 110 1.29 -7.16 5.84
CA HIS A 110 0.10 -7.37 5.02
C HIS A 110 0.08 -6.34 3.87
N PRO A 111 0.98 -6.51 2.88
CA PRO A 111 1.17 -5.50 1.85
C PRO A 111 -0.06 -5.36 0.94
N PRO A 112 -0.37 -4.14 0.45
CA PRO A 112 -1.28 -3.92 -0.65
C PRO A 112 -0.93 -4.78 -1.87
N TRP A 113 -1.96 -5.24 -2.58
CA TRP A 113 -1.82 -6.19 -3.69
C TRP A 113 -0.72 -5.84 -4.69
N LYS A 114 -0.75 -4.59 -5.18
CA LYS A 114 0.11 -4.09 -6.25
C LYS A 114 1.59 -4.10 -5.89
N ILE A 115 1.92 -4.18 -4.59
CA ILE A 115 3.30 -4.09 -4.12
C ILE A 115 3.84 -5.37 -3.49
N ILE A 116 3.09 -6.49 -3.55
CA ILE A 116 3.56 -7.79 -3.06
C ILE A 116 4.89 -8.17 -3.73
N HIS A 117 4.96 -8.20 -5.06
CA HIS A 117 6.19 -8.57 -5.78
C HIS A 117 7.37 -7.61 -5.50
N PRO A 118 7.20 -6.28 -5.63
CA PRO A 118 8.25 -5.33 -5.22
C PRO A 118 8.74 -5.53 -3.78
N PHE A 119 7.83 -5.83 -2.86
CA PHE A 119 8.17 -6.08 -1.46
C PHE A 119 8.96 -7.38 -1.28
N LEU A 120 8.56 -8.48 -1.94
CA LEU A 120 9.30 -9.74 -1.89
C LEU A 120 10.72 -9.59 -2.45
N ASN A 121 10.89 -8.88 -3.58
CA ASN A 121 12.21 -8.57 -4.14
C ASN A 121 13.04 -7.68 -3.22
N ARG A 122 12.40 -6.82 -2.44
CA ARG A 122 13.08 -6.02 -1.43
C ARG A 122 13.56 -6.89 -0.26
N LEU A 123 12.75 -7.85 0.19
CA LEU A 123 13.12 -8.74 1.29
C LEU A 123 14.36 -9.59 0.98
N SER A 124 14.61 -9.95 -0.28
CA SER A 124 15.83 -10.69 -0.65
C SER A 124 17.13 -9.90 -0.39
N GLN A 125 17.05 -8.59 -0.18
CA GLN A 125 18.19 -7.74 0.19
C GLN A 125 18.51 -7.80 1.68
N PHE A 126 17.63 -8.39 2.51
CA PHE A 126 17.74 -8.42 3.97
C PHE A 126 17.64 -9.85 4.51
N PRO A 127 18.67 -10.70 4.33
CA PRO A 127 18.59 -12.13 4.65
C PRO A 127 18.39 -12.45 6.14
N LEU A 128 18.75 -11.52 7.05
CA LEU A 128 18.56 -11.69 8.50
C LEU A 128 17.15 -11.32 8.98
N LEU A 129 16.34 -10.69 8.12
CA LEU A 129 15.00 -10.25 8.47
C LEU A 129 14.01 -11.41 8.31
N LYS A 130 13.44 -11.86 9.43
CA LYS A 130 12.27 -12.74 9.41
C LYS A 130 11.01 -11.91 9.19
N VAL A 131 10.13 -12.33 8.28
CA VAL A 131 8.84 -11.67 8.07
C VAL A 131 7.69 -12.67 8.12
N LEU A 132 6.69 -12.37 8.94
CA LEU A 132 5.38 -13.03 8.92
C LEU A 132 4.52 -12.29 7.91
N ILE A 133 4.33 -12.90 6.73
CA ILE A 133 3.63 -12.28 5.61
C ILE A 133 2.25 -12.92 5.47
N VAL A 134 1.21 -12.09 5.47
CA VAL A 134 -0.14 -12.53 5.11
C VAL A 134 -0.48 -11.92 3.77
N VAL A 135 -0.68 -12.77 2.77
CA VAL A 135 -1.11 -12.38 1.43
C VAL A 135 -2.33 -13.19 1.02
N PRO A 136 -3.21 -12.62 0.19
CA PRO A 136 -4.31 -13.36 -0.40
C PRO A 136 -3.83 -14.55 -1.24
N PHE A 137 -4.52 -15.68 -1.11
CA PHE A 137 -4.26 -16.86 -1.92
C PHE A 137 -4.81 -16.65 -3.33
N TRP A 138 -3.93 -16.66 -4.34
CA TRP A 138 -4.30 -16.48 -5.74
C TRP A 138 -3.68 -17.59 -6.59
N ARG A 139 -4.55 -18.44 -7.16
CA ARG A 139 -4.14 -19.62 -7.94
C ARG A 139 -3.67 -19.31 -9.37
N ALA A 140 -4.12 -18.21 -9.95
CA ALA A 140 -3.84 -17.83 -11.34
C ALA A 140 -2.74 -16.75 -11.47
N ALA A 141 -1.88 -16.60 -10.46
CA ALA A 141 -0.83 -15.58 -10.45
C ALA A 141 0.33 -16.23 -11.20
N PRO A 142 0.93 -15.54 -12.19
CA PRO A 142 2.03 -16.08 -12.96
C PRO A 142 3.25 -16.40 -12.08
#